data_AF-A0A8S3EZS7-F1
#
_entry.id   AF-A0A8S3EZS7-F1
#
_cell.length_a   1.000
_cell.length_b   1.000
_cell.length_c   1.000
_cell.angle_alpha   90.00
_cell.angle_beta   90.00
_cell.angle_gamma   90.00
#
_symmetry.space_group_name_H-M   'P 1'
#
loop_
_entity.id
_entity.type
_entity.pdbx_description
1 polymer ?
#
loop_
_entity_poly.entity_id
_entity_poly.type
_entity_poly.pdbx_seq_one_letter_code
_entity_poly.pdbx_strand_id
1 'polypeptide(L)'
;LQRRIGVLIFEFRNFLDCLDGVVFRARIKNLRYKSYRGNSGYYIDGITDVLGGTCLIVGCLLHFFKQRPLRSITHKTNQTLSTRMSRSSDNESEEADLIILNLDDEQKQQSTNGINSNTFETKTRIIIALSLFSVQYALAGMFWNREVEAYEDLLDSYINQSRRQGLQMTILHSPLTILMFYLWRYLSAINVQDYLIFAILFDRTWEFIQKINKIGCLCLLITVFVTELHIDQIRSILHLF
;
A
#
# COMPACT_ATOMS: atom_id res chain seq x y z
N LEU A 1 -2.65 19.87 10.08
CA LEU A 1 -3.98 19.77 10.72
C LEU A 1 -5.07 19.34 9.76
N GLN A 2 -5.30 20.06 8.64
CA GLN A 2 -6.34 19.75 7.64
C GLN A 2 -6.35 18.28 7.16
N ARG A 3 -5.19 17.70 6.86
CA ARG A 3 -5.09 16.28 6.46
C ARG A 3 -5.53 15.30 7.54
N ARG A 4 -5.24 15.58 8.80
CA ARG A 4 -5.63 14.73 9.95
C ARG A 4 -7.14 14.77 10.17
N ILE A 5 -7.76 15.94 9.96
CA ILE A 5 -9.22 16.07 9.98
C ILE A 5 -9.84 15.25 8.83
N GLY A 6 -9.24 15.29 7.64
CA GLY A 6 -9.69 14.51 6.48
C GLY A 6 -9.63 13.00 6.75
N VAL A 7 -8.55 12.53 7.38
CA VAL A 7 -8.42 11.14 7.84
C VAL A 7 -9.52 10.76 8.82
N LEU A 8 -9.80 11.60 9.81
CA LEU A 8 -10.85 11.32 10.80
C LEU A 8 -12.23 11.24 10.16
N ILE A 9 -12.55 12.16 9.23
CA ILE A 9 -13.81 12.15 8.49
C ILE A 9 -13.93 10.87 7.64
N PHE A 10 -12.84 10.44 7.00
CA PHE A 10 -12.83 9.22 6.20
C PHE A 10 -13.01 7.96 7.07
N GLU A 11 -12.38 7.92 8.24
CA GLU A 11 -12.57 6.83 9.20
C GLU A 11 -14.00 6.78 9.73
N PHE A 12 -14.58 7.95 10.02
CA PHE A 12 -15.99 8.05 10.38
C PHE A 12 -16.92 7.57 9.26
N ARG A 13 -16.57 7.84 7.98
CA ARG A 13 -17.26 7.27 6.83
C ARG A 13 -17.19 5.74 6.86
N ASN A 14 -16.01 5.15 7.05
CA ASN A 14 -15.84 3.69 7.10
C ASN A 14 -16.65 3.06 8.25
N PHE A 15 -16.76 3.75 9.38
CA PHE A 15 -17.59 3.32 10.49
C PHE A 15 -19.08 3.29 10.12
N LEU A 16 -19.60 4.33 9.45
CA LEU A 16 -20.99 4.39 9.00
C LEU A 16 -21.30 3.33 7.94
N ASP A 17 -20.35 3.08 7.05
CA ASP A 17 -20.37 2.06 6.01
C ASP A 17 -20.39 0.63 6.58
N CYS A 18 -19.74 0.39 7.72
CA CYS A 18 -19.90 -0.89 8.42
C CYS A 18 -21.26 -1.01 9.13
N LEU A 19 -21.84 0.11 9.56
CA LEU A 19 -23.04 0.15 10.39
C LEU A 19 -24.30 -0.19 9.60
N ASP A 20 -24.43 0.27 8.36
CA ASP A 20 -25.65 0.08 7.58
C ASP A 20 -25.94 -1.42 7.29
N GLY A 21 -24.90 -2.21 7.01
CA GLY A 21 -24.98 -3.65 6.83
C GLY A 21 -25.38 -4.38 8.12
N VAL A 22 -24.90 -3.90 9.28
CA VAL A 22 -25.30 -4.44 10.59
C VAL A 22 -26.78 -4.14 10.86
N VAL A 23 -27.22 -2.91 10.60
CA VAL A 23 -28.61 -2.49 10.77
C VAL A 23 -29.54 -3.26 9.85
N PHE A 24 -29.15 -3.47 8.58
CA PHE A 24 -29.91 -4.26 7.62
C PHE A 24 -30.09 -5.71 8.08
N ARG A 25 -29.01 -6.37 8.53
CA ARG A 25 -29.07 -7.75 9.06
C ARG A 25 -29.94 -7.86 10.31
N ALA A 26 -29.84 -6.89 11.22
CA ALA A 26 -30.70 -6.83 12.41
C ALA A 26 -32.19 -6.75 12.05
N ARG A 27 -32.54 -6.01 10.98
CA ARG A 27 -33.93 -5.90 10.51
C ARG A 27 -34.47 -7.19 9.87
N ILE A 28 -33.63 -7.90 9.13
CA ILE A 28 -34.04 -9.13 8.40
C ILE A 28 -33.98 -10.38 9.31
N LYS A 29 -33.46 -10.27 10.54
CA LYS A 29 -33.24 -11.39 11.47
C LYS A 29 -32.40 -12.53 10.87
N ASN A 30 -31.62 -12.23 9.83
CA ASN A 30 -30.71 -13.20 9.23
C ASN A 30 -29.33 -13.03 9.87
N LEU A 31 -28.92 -14.02 10.66
CA LEU A 31 -27.64 -14.05 11.37
C LEU A 31 -26.47 -14.48 10.48
N ARG A 32 -26.75 -14.95 9.25
CA ARG A 32 -25.69 -15.30 8.29
C ARG A 32 -25.08 -14.03 7.69
N TYR A 33 -23.76 -13.91 7.80
CA TYR A 33 -22.97 -12.88 7.14
C TYR A 33 -22.80 -13.23 5.67
N LYS A 34 -23.87 -13.06 4.88
CA LYS A 34 -23.86 -13.26 3.43
C LYS A 34 -24.29 -12.00 2.71
N SER A 35 -23.57 -11.64 1.65
CA SER A 35 -23.95 -10.53 0.77
C SER A 35 -25.21 -10.90 -0.01
N TYR A 36 -26.30 -10.16 0.21
CA TYR A 36 -27.55 -10.33 -0.55
C TYR A 36 -27.41 -9.71 -1.95
N ARG A 37 -26.77 -10.45 -2.86
CA ARG A 37 -26.65 -10.09 -4.28
C ARG A 37 -28.07 -10.02 -4.88
N GLY A 38 -28.55 -8.82 -5.22
CA GLY A 38 -29.86 -8.60 -5.86
C GLY A 38 -30.77 -7.57 -5.18
N ASN A 39 -30.44 -7.09 -3.98
CA ASN A 39 -31.14 -5.94 -3.38
C ASN A 39 -30.53 -4.63 -3.87
N SER A 40 -31.33 -3.57 -4.04
CA SER A 40 -30.84 -2.25 -4.44
C SER A 40 -29.77 -1.71 -3.48
N GLY A 41 -29.89 -2.03 -2.19
CA GLY A 41 -28.90 -1.67 -1.17
C GLY A 41 -27.50 -2.20 -1.46
N TYR A 42 -27.37 -3.43 -1.98
CA TYR A 42 -26.06 -4.02 -2.30
C TYR A 42 -25.32 -3.26 -3.41
N TYR A 43 -26.05 -2.82 -4.44
CA TYR A 43 -25.46 -2.05 -5.54
C TYR A 43 -25.08 -0.63 -5.09
N ILE A 44 -25.92 0.01 -4.27
CA ILE A 44 -25.66 1.37 -3.77
C ILE A 44 -24.45 1.39 -2.83
N ASP A 45 -24.35 0.41 -1.94
CA ASP A 45 -23.22 0.20 -1.03
C ASP A 45 -21.89 0.07 -1.82
N GLY A 46 -21.84 -0.89 -2.74
CA GLY A 46 -20.65 -1.13 -3.57
C GLY A 46 -20.24 0.06 -4.43
N ILE A 47 -21.18 0.83 -4.99
CA ILE A 47 -20.86 2.05 -5.76
C ILE A 47 -20.28 3.12 -4.83
N THR A 48 -20.86 3.27 -3.64
CA THR A 48 -20.42 4.26 -2.65
C THR A 48 -19.00 3.95 -2.16
N ASP A 49 -18.67 2.67 -1.98
CA ASP A 49 -17.31 2.20 -1.67
C ASP A 49 -16.29 2.56 -2.76
N VAL A 50 -16.61 2.26 -4.02
CA VAL A 50 -15.74 2.56 -5.16
C VAL A 50 -15.51 4.07 -5.27
N LEU A 51 -16.57 4.87 -5.08
CA LEU A 51 -16.46 6.33 -5.07
C LEU A 51 -15.61 6.84 -3.89
N GLY A 52 -15.80 6.28 -2.69
CA GLY A 52 -15.00 6.62 -1.50
C GLY A 52 -13.52 6.36 -1.71
N GLY A 53 -13.17 5.15 -2.18
CA GLY A 53 -11.79 4.77 -2.50
C GLY A 53 -11.18 5.64 -3.61
N THR A 54 -11.96 5.95 -4.65
CA THR A 54 -11.51 6.83 -5.75
C THR A 54 -11.24 8.24 -5.25
N CYS A 55 -12.14 8.80 -4.43
CA CYS A 55 -11.96 10.11 -3.80
C CYS A 55 -10.69 10.16 -2.94
N LEU A 56 -10.38 9.09 -2.19
CA LEU A 56 -9.16 8.99 -1.39
C LEU A 56 -7.90 9.04 -2.26
N ILE A 57 -7.88 8.26 -3.37
CA ILE A 57 -6.76 8.22 -4.32
C ILE A 57 -6.56 9.57 -5.00
N VAL A 58 -7.65 10.20 -5.46
CA VAL A 58 -7.62 11.54 -6.07
C VAL A 58 -7.14 12.59 -5.07
N GLY A 59 -7.57 12.51 -3.80
CA GLY A 59 -7.09 13.35 -2.72
C GLY A 59 -5.57 13.24 -2.52
N CYS A 60 -5.04 12.01 -2.54
CA CYS A 60 -3.59 11.78 -2.52
C CYS A 60 -2.87 12.37 -3.74
N LEU A 61 -3.44 12.24 -4.93
CA LEU A 61 -2.88 12.78 -6.16
C LEU A 61 -2.77 14.31 -6.12
N LEU A 62 -3.86 14.99 -5.75
CA LEU A 62 -3.89 16.44 -5.60
C LEU A 62 -2.91 16.92 -4.52
N HIS A 63 -2.81 16.16 -3.43
CA HIS A 63 -1.85 16.46 -2.37
C HIS A 63 -0.40 16.42 -2.89
N PHE A 64 0.00 15.38 -3.62
CA PHE A 64 1.35 15.28 -4.18
C PHE A 64 1.63 16.27 -5.31
N PHE A 65 0.62 16.72 -6.04
CA PHE A 65 0.79 17.79 -7.02
C PHE A 65 1.02 19.15 -6.38
N LYS A 66 0.40 19.41 -5.22
CA LYS A 66 0.62 20.63 -4.43
C LYS A 66 1.94 20.59 -3.67
N GLN A 67 2.29 19.44 -3.08
CA GLN A 67 3.49 19.23 -2.29
C GLN A 67 4.25 18.02 -2.85
N ARG A 68 5.22 18.29 -3.72
CA ARG A 68 5.98 17.20 -4.35
C ARG A 68 6.84 16.50 -3.30
N PRO A 69 6.76 15.17 -3.18
CA PRO A 69 7.64 14.44 -2.27
C PRO A 69 9.10 14.61 -2.71
N LEU A 70 9.99 14.69 -1.72
CA LEU A 70 11.42 14.70 -1.96
C LEU A 70 11.85 13.30 -2.44
N ARG A 71 12.72 13.25 -3.45
CA ARG A 71 13.37 12.00 -3.84
C ARG A 71 14.30 11.58 -2.72
N SER A 72 14.06 10.41 -2.13
CA SER A 72 15.05 9.79 -1.25
C SER A 72 16.26 9.41 -2.11
N ILE A 73 17.30 10.23 -2.06
CA ILE A 73 18.61 9.87 -2.60
C ILE A 73 19.21 8.90 -1.59
N THR A 74 19.05 7.61 -1.84
CA THR A 74 19.86 6.60 -1.15
C THR A 74 21.31 6.84 -1.55
N HIS A 75 22.06 7.61 -0.76
CA HIS A 75 23.50 7.63 -0.85
C HIS A 75 23.98 6.20 -0.58
N LYS A 76 24.30 5.45 -1.63
CA LYS A 76 25.29 4.39 -1.53
C LYS A 76 26.61 5.10 -1.24
N THR A 77 26.87 5.31 0.04
CA THR A 77 28.17 5.77 0.54
C THR A 77 29.18 4.69 0.22
N ASN A 78 29.77 4.75 -0.98
CA ASN A 78 31.06 4.15 -1.21
C ASN A 78 32.06 5.04 -0.47
N GLN A 79 32.33 4.70 0.80
CA GLN A 79 33.47 5.22 1.56
C GLN A 79 34.76 4.74 0.85
N THR A 80 35.22 5.48 -0.14
CA THR A 80 36.65 5.48 -0.50
C THR A 80 37.32 6.50 0.40
N LEU A 81 37.80 6.02 1.54
CA LEU A 81 38.63 6.72 2.52
C LEU A 81 39.93 7.18 1.83
N SER A 82 39.96 8.40 1.33
CA SER A 82 41.19 9.07 0.88
C SER A 82 41.85 9.75 2.09
N THR A 83 42.67 8.99 2.81
CA THR A 83 43.65 9.54 3.76
C THR A 83 44.73 10.26 2.96
N ARG A 84 44.59 11.57 2.71
CA ARG A 84 45.67 12.39 2.19
C ARG A 84 46.44 12.97 3.38
N MET A 85 47.54 12.29 3.68
CA MET A 85 48.56 12.66 4.66
C MET A 85 49.22 13.96 4.23
N SER A 86 48.94 15.07 4.93
CA SER A 86 49.63 16.35 4.72
C SER A 86 51.01 16.27 5.38
N ARG A 87 52.04 16.25 4.54
CA ARG A 87 53.45 16.44 4.93
C ARG A 87 53.76 17.93 4.78
N SER A 88 53.95 18.61 5.90
CA SER A 88 54.42 20.00 5.97
C SER A 88 55.91 20.05 5.61
N SER A 89 56.26 21.01 4.76
CA SER A 89 57.63 21.50 4.62
C SER A 89 57.50 22.98 4.29
N ASP A 90 57.81 23.79 5.29
CA ASP A 90 57.98 25.23 5.18
C ASP A 90 59.19 25.54 4.28
N ASN A 91 59.13 26.66 3.55
CA ASN A 91 60.26 27.58 3.33
C ASN A 91 59.79 28.83 2.55
N GLU A 92 59.86 29.95 3.26
CA GLU A 92 60.29 31.31 2.90
C GLU A 92 60.23 31.90 1.48
N SER A 93 59.96 33.21 1.51
CA SER A 93 60.48 34.33 0.70
C SER A 93 59.53 35.03 -0.29
N GLU A 94 59.41 36.32 0.01
CA GLU A 94 58.85 37.45 -0.73
C GLU A 94 59.40 37.55 -2.16
N GLU A 95 58.51 37.74 -3.14
CA GLU A 95 58.67 38.64 -4.30
C GLU A 95 57.51 38.42 -5.28
N ALA A 96 56.52 39.30 -5.25
CA ALA A 96 55.76 39.80 -6.42
C ALA A 96 54.56 40.63 -5.93
N ASP A 97 54.86 41.76 -5.29
CA ASP A 97 54.04 42.95 -5.53
C ASP A 97 54.14 43.32 -7.01
N LEU A 98 53.04 43.82 -7.56
CA LEU A 98 52.82 44.37 -8.91
C LEU A 98 52.31 43.36 -9.95
N ILE A 99 51.14 43.70 -10.52
CA ILE A 99 50.31 42.95 -11.49
C ILE A 99 49.35 42.02 -10.71
N ILE A 100 48.17 42.42 -10.25
CA ILE A 100 47.00 42.93 -11.01
C ILE A 100 46.08 43.65 -9.99
N LEU A 101 46.21 44.97 -9.89
CA LEU A 101 45.14 45.85 -9.39
C LEU A 101 44.25 46.15 -10.60
N ASN A 102 43.27 45.28 -10.83
CA ASN A 102 42.04 45.46 -11.62
C ASN A 102 41.54 44.08 -12.03
N LEU A 103 40.64 43.50 -11.22
CA LEU A 103 39.55 42.57 -11.60
C LEU A 103 38.89 42.01 -10.32
N ASP A 104 38.52 42.90 -9.39
CA ASP A 104 37.42 42.63 -8.47
C ASP A 104 36.13 42.97 -9.22
N ASP A 105 35.63 41.99 -9.97
CA ASP A 105 34.22 41.69 -10.20
C ASP A 105 34.10 40.77 -11.45
N GLU A 106 33.42 39.65 -11.26
CA GLU A 106 32.91 38.73 -12.30
C GLU A 106 33.80 37.66 -12.95
N GLN A 107 34.70 37.00 -12.19
CA GLN A 107 35.04 35.59 -12.50
C GLN A 107 35.02 34.69 -11.26
N LYS A 108 33.81 34.24 -10.90
CA LYS A 108 33.61 33.00 -10.13
C LYS A 108 32.62 32.08 -10.87
N GLN A 109 32.88 31.86 -12.16
CA GLN A 109 32.39 30.68 -12.87
C GLN A 109 33.44 29.58 -12.75
N GLN A 110 33.00 28.39 -12.33
CA GLN A 110 33.76 27.15 -12.15
C GLN A 110 34.55 27.02 -10.83
N SER A 111 33.86 26.62 -9.77
CA SER A 111 34.16 25.36 -9.04
C SER A 111 33.53 25.36 -7.63
N THR A 112 32.22 25.13 -7.57
CA THR A 112 31.56 24.54 -6.39
C THR A 112 30.42 23.64 -6.88
N ASN A 113 30.79 22.57 -7.59
CA ASN A 113 29.93 21.41 -7.80
C ASN A 113 29.67 20.73 -6.46
N GLY A 114 28.65 21.19 -5.75
CA GLY A 114 28.20 20.66 -4.47
C GLY A 114 26.82 21.18 -4.11
N ILE A 115 25.97 21.45 -5.10
CA ILE A 115 24.57 21.78 -4.86
C ILE A 115 23.88 20.47 -4.53
N ASN A 116 23.59 20.28 -3.23
CA ASN A 116 22.64 19.28 -2.72
C ASN A 116 21.29 19.49 -3.43
N SER A 117 21.14 18.86 -4.60
CA SER A 117 19.88 18.87 -5.32
C SER A 117 18.93 17.92 -4.59
N ASN A 118 18.16 18.48 -3.65
CA ASN A 118 16.91 17.89 -3.20
C ASN A 118 15.99 17.79 -4.43
N THR A 119 16.20 16.75 -5.24
CA THR A 119 15.50 16.60 -6.52
C THR A 119 14.08 16.19 -6.20
N PHE A 120 13.10 17.05 -6.45
CA PHE A 120 11.70 16.71 -6.27
C PHE A 120 11.29 15.58 -7.22
N GLU A 121 10.33 14.76 -6.80
CA GLU A 121 9.79 13.70 -7.66
C GLU A 121 9.04 14.29 -8.87
N THR A 122 9.15 13.61 -10.01
CA THR A 122 8.47 14.02 -11.25
C THR A 122 6.99 13.69 -11.18
N LYS A 123 6.11 14.57 -11.69
CA LYS A 123 4.66 14.36 -11.73
C LYS A 123 4.27 13.01 -12.37
N THR A 124 4.93 12.64 -13.47
CA THR A 124 4.72 11.36 -14.16
C THR A 124 4.97 10.16 -13.25
N ARG A 125 6.05 10.20 -12.44
CA ARG A 125 6.36 9.12 -11.51
C ARG A 125 5.32 9.00 -10.40
N ILE A 126 4.80 10.12 -9.92
CA ILE A 126 3.71 10.16 -8.93
C ILE A 126 2.43 9.53 -9.50
N ILE A 127 2.05 9.90 -10.72
CA ILE A 127 0.88 9.34 -11.42
C ILE A 127 1.04 7.83 -11.63
N ILE A 128 2.20 7.38 -12.11
CA ILE A 128 2.48 5.95 -12.30
C ILE A 128 2.42 5.21 -10.96
N ALA A 129 3.04 5.74 -9.91
CA ALA A 129 3.03 5.08 -8.61
C ALA A 129 1.62 4.97 -8.01
N LEU A 130 0.80 6.03 -8.11
CA LEU A 130 -0.57 6.01 -7.63
C LEU A 130 -1.47 5.09 -8.47
N SER A 131 -1.34 5.12 -9.81
CA SER A 131 -2.12 4.22 -10.68
C SER A 131 -1.79 2.75 -10.44
N LEU A 132 -0.50 2.40 -10.26
CA LEU A 132 -0.10 1.05 -9.87
C LEU A 132 -0.71 0.63 -8.53
N PHE A 133 -0.69 1.52 -7.54
CA PHE A 133 -1.34 1.27 -6.26
C PHE A 133 -2.85 1.06 -6.41
N SER A 134 -3.53 1.87 -7.22
CA SER A 134 -4.97 1.74 -7.47
C SER A 134 -5.32 0.41 -8.14
N VAL A 135 -4.53 -0.02 -9.13
CA VAL A 135 -4.72 -1.33 -9.77
C VAL A 135 -4.51 -2.46 -8.77
N GLN A 136 -3.44 -2.41 -7.98
CA GLN A 136 -3.17 -3.41 -6.95
C GLN A 136 -4.29 -3.46 -5.90
N TYR A 137 -4.78 -2.31 -5.46
CA TYR A 137 -5.89 -2.17 -4.52
C TYR A 137 -7.18 -2.81 -5.07
N ALA A 138 -7.53 -2.54 -6.32
CA ALA A 138 -8.68 -3.15 -6.98
C ALA A 138 -8.54 -4.67 -7.11
N LEU A 139 -7.36 -5.16 -7.53
CA LEU A 139 -7.07 -6.58 -7.62
C LEU A 139 -7.19 -7.28 -6.25
N ALA A 140 -6.70 -6.65 -5.18
CA ALA A 140 -6.84 -7.19 -3.82
C ALA A 140 -8.30 -7.39 -3.43
N GLY A 141 -9.18 -6.44 -3.75
CA GLY A 141 -10.62 -6.55 -3.51
C GLY A 141 -11.27 -7.66 -4.34
N MET A 142 -10.93 -7.75 -5.63
CA MET A 142 -11.46 -8.77 -6.53
C MET A 142 -11.07 -10.19 -6.08
N PHE A 143 -9.77 -10.42 -5.80
CA PHE A 143 -9.31 -11.73 -5.37
C PHE A 143 -9.86 -12.08 -4.00
N TRP A 144 -9.87 -11.15 -3.03
CA TRP A 144 -10.49 -11.39 -1.72
C TRP A 144 -11.95 -11.85 -1.87
N ASN A 145 -12.76 -11.19 -2.70
CA ASN A 145 -14.15 -11.60 -2.90
C ASN A 145 -14.26 -13.00 -3.52
N ARG A 146 -13.42 -13.32 -4.51
CA ARG A 146 -13.37 -14.65 -5.13
C ARG A 146 -13.00 -15.75 -4.14
N GLU A 147 -11.96 -15.52 -3.33
CA GLU A 147 -11.50 -16.52 -2.36
C GLU A 147 -12.51 -16.73 -1.23
N VAL A 148 -13.11 -15.66 -0.71
CA VAL A 148 -14.16 -15.76 0.32
C VAL A 148 -15.33 -16.59 -0.19
N GLU A 149 -15.79 -16.34 -1.43
CA GLU A 149 -16.87 -17.12 -2.05
C GLU A 149 -16.47 -18.59 -2.22
N ALA A 150 -15.24 -18.87 -2.68
CA ALA A 150 -14.76 -20.26 -2.80
C ALA A 150 -14.70 -20.99 -1.45
N TYR A 151 -14.24 -20.33 -0.39
CA TYR A 151 -14.23 -20.92 0.95
C TYR A 151 -15.63 -21.09 1.54
N GLU A 152 -16.55 -20.13 1.32
CA GLU A 152 -17.95 -20.25 1.72
C GLU A 152 -18.60 -21.46 1.05
N ASP A 153 -18.41 -21.62 -0.26
CA ASP A 153 -18.98 -22.73 -1.02
C ASP A 153 -18.37 -24.09 -0.60
N LEU A 154 -17.09 -24.14 -0.22
CA LEU A 154 -16.43 -25.40 0.15
C LEU A 154 -16.67 -25.79 1.62
N LEU A 155 -16.72 -24.83 2.54
CA LEU A 155 -16.72 -25.09 3.98
C LEU A 155 -18.06 -24.79 4.67
N ASP A 156 -18.86 -23.86 4.14
CA ASP A 156 -20.17 -23.46 4.70
C ASP A 156 -21.36 -23.92 3.83
N SER A 157 -21.11 -24.75 2.81
CA SER A 157 -22.18 -25.40 2.07
C SER A 157 -22.82 -26.50 2.92
N TYR A 158 -24.14 -26.40 3.08
CA TYR A 158 -24.92 -27.41 3.79
C TYR A 158 -24.99 -28.69 2.95
N ILE A 159 -24.19 -29.69 3.32
CA ILE A 159 -24.18 -31.01 2.68
C ILE A 159 -24.89 -32.01 3.60
N ASN A 160 -25.91 -32.71 3.09
CA ASN A 160 -26.72 -33.72 3.82
C ASN A 160 -25.93 -34.95 4.32
N GLN A 161 -24.61 -35.00 4.10
CA GLN A 161 -23.77 -36.14 4.41
C GLN A 161 -22.93 -35.86 5.65
N SER A 162 -23.28 -36.49 6.78
CA SER A 162 -22.63 -36.29 8.08
C SER A 162 -21.11 -36.48 8.05
N ARG A 163 -20.62 -37.38 7.18
CA ARG A 163 -19.18 -37.62 6.96
C ARG A 163 -18.46 -36.41 6.34
N ARG A 164 -19.10 -35.70 5.42
CA ARG A 164 -18.51 -34.51 4.76
C ARG A 164 -18.50 -33.31 5.69
N GLN A 165 -19.56 -33.13 6.49
CA GLN A 165 -19.60 -32.09 7.52
C GLN A 165 -18.47 -32.25 8.55
N GLY A 166 -18.20 -33.49 8.98
CA GLY A 166 -17.05 -33.77 9.87
C GLY A 166 -15.71 -33.36 9.26
N LEU A 167 -15.50 -33.66 7.97
CA LEU A 167 -14.28 -33.27 7.25
C LEU A 167 -14.17 -31.75 7.04
N GLN A 168 -15.26 -31.08 6.67
CA GLN A 168 -15.29 -29.61 6.56
C GLN A 168 -14.90 -28.95 7.88
N MET A 169 -15.44 -29.45 9.01
CA MET A 169 -15.10 -28.95 10.34
C MET A 169 -13.63 -29.18 10.69
N THR A 170 -13.08 -30.36 10.39
CA THR A 170 -11.65 -30.64 10.59
C THR A 170 -10.76 -29.72 9.74
N ILE A 171 -11.12 -29.47 8.49
CA ILE A 171 -10.40 -28.57 7.59
C ILE A 171 -10.50 -27.12 8.07
N LEU A 172 -11.67 -26.69 8.53
CA LEU A 172 -11.90 -25.33 9.05
C LEU A 172 -11.01 -25.03 10.25
N HIS A 173 -10.82 -26.01 11.14
CA HIS A 173 -9.94 -25.90 12.30
C HIS A 173 -8.46 -26.19 12.00
N SER A 174 -8.12 -26.53 10.75
CA SER A 174 -6.73 -26.75 10.36
C SER A 174 -5.92 -25.46 10.53
N PRO A 175 -4.69 -25.54 11.07
CA PRO A 175 -3.83 -24.37 11.23
C PRO A 175 -3.54 -23.68 9.90
N LEU A 176 -3.50 -24.44 8.80
CA LEU A 176 -3.22 -23.90 7.48
C LEU A 176 -4.42 -23.09 6.94
N THR A 177 -5.65 -23.56 7.14
CA THR A 177 -6.86 -22.81 6.78
C THR A 177 -6.97 -21.50 7.57
N ILE A 178 -6.73 -21.57 8.89
CA ILE A 178 -6.73 -20.40 9.76
C ILE A 178 -5.64 -19.41 9.32
N LEU A 179 -4.44 -19.90 8.99
CA LEU A 179 -3.35 -19.07 8.46
C LEU A 179 -3.76 -18.36 7.17
N MET A 180 -4.43 -19.04 6.23
CA MET A 180 -4.93 -18.42 5.01
C MET A 180 -5.95 -17.31 5.31
N PHE A 181 -6.88 -17.54 6.24
CA PHE A 181 -7.86 -16.53 6.64
C PHE A 181 -7.18 -15.28 7.22
N TYR A 182 -6.16 -15.45 8.07
CA TYR A 182 -5.40 -14.31 8.58
C TYR A 182 -4.58 -13.62 7.50
N LEU A 183 -3.93 -14.36 6.60
CA LEU A 183 -3.13 -13.78 5.53
C LEU A 183 -4.00 -12.91 4.61
N TRP A 184 -5.15 -13.45 4.21
CA TRP A 184 -6.14 -12.71 3.45
C TRP A 184 -6.72 -11.54 4.23
N ARG A 185 -6.90 -11.65 5.55
CA ARG A 185 -7.32 -10.51 6.37
C ARG A 185 -6.31 -9.37 6.22
N TYR A 186 -5.02 -9.60 6.42
CA TYR A 186 -3.99 -8.56 6.29
C TYR A 186 -3.88 -7.97 4.88
N LEU A 187 -4.09 -8.78 3.83
CA LEU A 187 -4.00 -8.35 2.44
C LEU A 187 -5.32 -7.86 1.84
N SER A 188 -6.40 -7.87 2.60
CA SER A 188 -7.71 -7.37 2.15
C SER A 188 -7.63 -5.89 1.75
N ALA A 189 -8.41 -5.52 0.72
CA ALA A 189 -8.44 -4.14 0.24
C ALA A 189 -8.77 -3.15 1.37
N ILE A 190 -9.72 -3.49 2.25
CA ILE A 190 -10.10 -2.65 3.41
C ILE A 190 -8.88 -2.37 4.29
N ASN A 191 -8.11 -3.38 4.68
CA ASN A 191 -6.93 -3.17 5.52
C ASN A 191 -5.82 -2.40 4.78
N VAL A 192 -5.64 -2.61 3.48
CA VAL A 192 -4.70 -1.82 2.67
C VAL A 192 -5.11 -0.34 2.62
N GLN A 193 -6.41 -0.04 2.58
CA GLN A 193 -6.95 1.31 2.70
C GLN A 193 -6.62 1.91 4.08
N ASP A 194 -6.82 1.16 5.16
CA ASP A 194 -6.51 1.63 6.52
C ASP A 194 -5.02 1.91 6.70
N TYR A 195 -4.14 1.10 6.09
CA TYR A 195 -2.70 1.38 6.07
C TYR A 195 -2.37 2.66 5.31
N LEU A 196 -3.08 2.97 4.22
CA LEU A 196 -2.93 4.24 3.51
C LEU A 196 -3.38 5.42 4.38
N ILE A 197 -4.53 5.30 5.05
CA ILE A 197 -5.06 6.31 5.97
C ILE A 197 -4.06 6.58 7.10
N PHE A 198 -3.51 5.51 7.70
CA PHE A 198 -2.46 5.59 8.70
C PHE A 198 -1.20 6.30 8.15
N ALA A 199 -0.78 5.96 6.93
CA ALA A 199 0.35 6.64 6.28
C ALA A 199 0.09 8.13 6.03
N ILE A 200 -1.15 8.53 5.76
CA ILE A 200 -1.56 9.95 5.65
C ILE A 200 -1.48 10.64 7.02
N LEU A 201 -1.88 9.98 8.09
CA LEU A 201 -1.83 10.53 9.46
C LEU A 201 -0.40 10.88 9.89
N PHE A 202 0.56 10.00 9.59
CA PHE A 202 1.99 10.16 9.94
C PHE A 202 2.83 10.91 8.91
N ASP A 203 2.20 11.39 7.83
CA ASP A 203 2.88 12.06 6.73
C ASP A 203 3.98 11.22 6.04
N ARG A 204 3.74 9.91 5.96
CA ARG A 204 4.63 8.94 5.29
C ARG A 204 3.96 8.32 4.06
N THR A 205 2.95 8.99 3.50
CA THR A 205 2.12 8.50 2.37
C THR A 205 2.97 8.11 1.16
N TRP A 206 3.97 8.90 0.81
CA TRP A 206 4.84 8.60 -0.34
C TRP A 206 5.70 7.35 -0.13
N GLU A 207 6.31 7.22 1.05
CA GLU A 207 7.12 6.05 1.40
C GLU A 207 6.26 4.78 1.44
N PHE A 208 5.04 4.90 1.96
CA PHE A 208 4.06 3.82 1.95
C PHE A 208 3.74 3.37 0.53
N ILE A 209 3.35 4.28 -0.37
CA ILE A 209 3.02 3.96 -1.77
C ILE A 209 4.20 3.28 -2.48
N GLN A 210 5.43 3.76 -2.25
CA GLN A 210 6.61 3.13 -2.84
C GLN A 210 6.87 1.72 -2.31
N LYS A 211 6.67 1.48 -1.01
CA LYS A 211 6.88 0.18 -0.39
C LYS A 211 5.79 -0.81 -0.78
N ILE A 212 4.52 -0.40 -0.74
CA ILE A 212 3.38 -1.28 -1.05
C ILE A 212 3.36 -1.69 -2.51
N ASN A 213 3.75 -0.82 -3.45
CA ASN A 213 3.83 -1.19 -4.86
C ASN A 213 4.90 -2.25 -5.15
N LYS A 214 5.99 -2.27 -4.36
CA LYS A 214 7.07 -3.27 -4.52
C LYS A 214 6.75 -4.57 -3.81
N ILE A 215 6.43 -4.48 -2.52
CA ILE A 215 6.26 -5.63 -1.64
C ILE A 215 4.84 -6.18 -1.74
N GLY A 216 3.84 -5.32 -1.76
CA GLY A 216 2.44 -5.72 -1.72
C GLY A 216 2.00 -6.48 -2.97
N CYS A 217 2.50 -6.12 -4.16
CA CYS A 217 2.19 -6.88 -5.38
C CYS A 217 2.75 -8.31 -5.30
N LEU A 218 3.99 -8.46 -4.84
CA LEU A 218 4.61 -9.77 -4.62
C LEU A 218 3.84 -10.58 -3.57
N CYS A 219 3.49 -9.98 -2.43
CA CYS A 219 2.71 -10.64 -1.39
C CYS A 219 1.34 -11.09 -1.91
N LEU A 220 0.63 -10.25 -2.64
CA LEU A 220 -0.68 -10.58 -3.20
C LEU A 220 -0.59 -11.77 -4.17
N LEU A 221 0.39 -11.78 -5.08
CA LEU A 221 0.58 -12.89 -6.02
C LEU A 221 0.88 -14.21 -5.31
N ILE A 222 1.77 -14.18 -4.31
CA ILE A 222 2.08 -15.37 -3.50
C ILE A 222 0.83 -15.85 -2.77
N THR A 223 0.08 -14.95 -2.14
CA THR A 223 -1.14 -15.30 -1.40
C THR A 223 -2.19 -15.92 -2.32
N VAL A 224 -2.44 -15.34 -3.49
CA VAL A 224 -3.37 -15.91 -4.48
C VAL A 224 -2.92 -17.32 -4.89
N PHE A 225 -1.65 -17.48 -5.26
CA PHE A 225 -1.12 -18.78 -5.69
C PHE A 225 -1.24 -19.85 -4.60
N VAL A 226 -0.83 -19.54 -3.38
CA VAL A 226 -0.90 -20.48 -2.25
C VAL A 226 -2.35 -20.80 -1.88
N THR A 227 -3.26 -19.84 -2.02
CA THR A 227 -4.69 -20.06 -1.73
C THR A 227 -5.32 -21.00 -2.75
N GLU A 228 -5.03 -20.83 -4.04
CA GLU A 228 -5.50 -21.73 -5.09
C GLU A 228 -5.03 -23.18 -4.86
N LEU A 229 -3.74 -23.35 -4.55
CA LEU A 229 -3.20 -24.68 -4.20
C LEU A 229 -3.92 -25.29 -2.99
N HIS A 230 -4.23 -24.48 -1.99
CA HIS A 230 -4.93 -24.94 -0.81
C HIS A 230 -6.41 -25.29 -1.10
N ILE A 231 -7.08 -24.49 -1.91
CA ILE A 231 -8.46 -24.75 -2.35
C ILE A 231 -8.54 -26.08 -3.12
N ASP A 232 -7.59 -26.33 -4.02
CA ASP A 232 -7.54 -27.59 -4.78
C ASP A 232 -7.27 -28.79 -3.87
N GLN A 233 -6.42 -28.64 -2.85
CA GLN A 233 -6.24 -29.66 -1.81
C GLN A 233 -7.54 -29.94 -1.05
N ILE A 234 -8.27 -28.90 -0.65
CA ILE A 234 -9.57 -29.04 0.02
C ILE A 234 -10.57 -29.78 -0.86
N ARG A 235 -10.69 -29.40 -2.14
CA ARG A 235 -11.56 -30.08 -3.11
C ARG A 235 -11.23 -31.56 -3.26
N SER A 236 -9.95 -31.90 -3.34
CA SER A 236 -9.49 -33.29 -3.39
C SER A 236 -9.88 -34.08 -2.15
N ILE A 237 -9.76 -33.49 -0.94
CA ILE A 237 -10.13 -34.15 0.32
C ILE A 237 -11.65 -34.36 0.42
N LEU A 238 -12.44 -33.41 -0.10
CA LEU A 238 -13.90 -33.48 -0.11
C LEU A 238 -14.46 -34.37 -1.23
N HIS A 239 -13.59 -34.93 -2.09
CA HIS A 239 -13.96 -35.68 -3.29
C HIS A 239 -14.91 -34.90 -4.21
N LEU A 240 -14.64 -33.59 -4.37
CA LEU A 240 -15.30 -32.71 -5.33
C LEU A 240 -14.36 -32.58 -6.54
N PHE A 241 -14.55 -33.44 -7.54
CA PHE A 241 -13.91 -33.36 -8.85
C PHE A 241 -14.96 -33.08 -9.92
#